data_AF-A0A535S887-F1
#
_entry.id   AF-A0A535S887-F1
#
_cell.length_a   1.000
_cell.length_b   1.000
_cell.length_c   1.000
_cell.angle_alpha   90.00
_cell.angle_beta   90.00
_cell.angle_gamma   90.00
#
_symmetry.space_group_name_H-M   'P 1'
#
loop_
_entity.id
_entity.type
_entity.pdbx_description
1 polymer ?
#
loop_
_entity_poly.entity_id
_entity_poly.type
_entity_poly.pdbx_seq_one_letter_code
_entity_poly.pdbx_strand_id
1 'polypeptide(L)'
;MISPVNTLKNRLCEERQLSTPMAQTASPLPKGDGQHQSVGQLGPLLCWAVVFADIGSSIYYVPGILYGRVGGLAGFFVLLTMSVFVLLTFKYAEVSARFPEGGGVVTVAAQAINSWVGALGGMFILVSYFLTAAISCLSAIQYFSVVFPAIGPFILEITITVLVLLGLLNWIGISESAKVSLVGALIAFLSNLAIIWTVFTHIPVTEFPFLLSRMFEHASLTPTS
;
A
#
# COMPACT_ATOMS: atom_id res chain seq x y z
N MET A 1 40.51 51.92 -36.67
CA MET A 1 41.59 50.91 -36.76
C MET A 1 41.29 49.83 -35.71
N ILE A 2 40.43 48.88 -36.06
CA ILE A 2 39.93 47.85 -35.13
C ILE A 2 40.90 46.67 -35.24
N SER A 3 41.50 46.30 -34.10
CA SER A 3 42.62 45.35 -34.03
C SER A 3 42.24 43.95 -34.58
N PRO A 4 43.04 43.36 -35.49
CA PRO A 4 42.78 42.06 -36.13
C PRO A 4 42.78 40.86 -35.15
N VAL A 5 43.17 41.07 -33.90
CA VAL A 5 43.22 40.02 -32.86
C VAL A 5 41.82 39.64 -32.35
N ASN A 6 40.89 40.60 -32.24
CA ASN A 6 39.55 40.30 -31.73
C ASN A 6 38.72 39.48 -32.73
N THR A 7 38.94 39.67 -34.03
CA THR A 7 38.22 38.95 -35.08
C THR A 7 38.63 37.48 -35.13
N LEU A 8 39.92 37.17 -34.91
CA LEU A 8 40.43 35.80 -34.83
C LEU A 8 39.96 35.07 -33.56
N LYS A 9 39.90 35.77 -32.41
CA LYS A 9 39.42 35.19 -31.15
C LYS A 9 37.93 34.79 -31.22
N ASN A 10 37.12 35.60 -31.90
CA ASN A 10 35.69 35.30 -32.10
C ASN A 10 35.49 34.11 -33.05
N ARG A 11 36.29 34.02 -34.13
CA ARG A 11 36.23 32.89 -35.08
C ARG A 11 36.65 31.56 -34.44
N LEU A 12 37.64 31.57 -33.54
CA LEU A 12 38.07 30.38 -32.80
C LEU A 12 37.06 29.94 -31.73
N CYS A 13 36.28 30.86 -31.14
CA CYS A 13 35.16 30.50 -30.26
C CYS A 13 33.98 29.89 -31.02
N GLU A 14 33.67 30.42 -32.21
CA GLU A 14 32.56 29.95 -33.05
C GLU A 14 32.83 28.54 -33.60
N GLU A 15 34.05 28.26 -34.07
CA GLU A 15 34.47 26.92 -34.50
C GLU A 15 34.44 25.89 -33.35
N ARG A 16 34.83 26.28 -32.13
CA ARG A 16 34.82 25.39 -30.96
C ARG A 16 33.41 25.00 -30.51
N GLN A 17 32.39 25.80 -30.84
CA GLN A 17 30.99 25.45 -30.56
C GLN A 17 30.40 24.49 -31.60
N LEU A 18 30.92 24.46 -32.83
CA LEU A 18 30.41 23.58 -33.88
C LEU A 18 30.96 22.14 -33.81
N SER A 19 32.10 21.91 -33.16
CA SER A 19 32.79 20.59 -33.14
C SER A 19 32.58 19.76 -31.86
N THR A 20 31.71 20.20 -30.94
CA THR A 20 31.44 19.41 -29.72
C THR A 20 30.32 18.40 -29.98
N PRO A 21 30.55 17.08 -29.88
CA PRO A 21 29.51 16.08 -30.12
C PRO A 21 28.33 16.28 -29.14
N MET A 22 27.11 16.00 -29.61
CA MET A 22 25.84 16.02 -28.86
C MET A 22 25.85 15.06 -27.65
N ALA A 23 26.64 15.38 -26.63
CA ALA A 23 26.45 14.87 -25.28
C ALA A 23 25.33 15.71 -24.66
N GLN A 24 24.14 15.10 -24.60
CA GLN A 24 22.97 15.60 -23.89
C GLN A 24 23.38 16.20 -22.55
N THR A 25 23.43 17.52 -22.50
CA THR A 25 23.57 18.28 -21.27
C THR A 25 22.21 18.21 -20.60
N ALA A 26 22.01 17.17 -19.79
CA ALA A 26 20.95 17.18 -18.80
C ALA A 26 21.22 18.39 -17.89
N SER A 27 20.48 19.47 -18.12
CA SER A 27 20.44 20.62 -17.23
C SER A 27 20.15 20.11 -15.81
N PRO A 28 20.94 20.48 -14.79
CA PRO A 28 20.59 20.14 -13.42
C PRO A 28 19.24 20.81 -13.14
N LEU A 29 18.25 20.00 -12.71
CA LEU A 29 16.97 20.50 -12.23
C LEU A 29 17.23 21.64 -11.23
N PRO A 30 16.53 22.78 -11.34
CA PRO A 30 16.71 23.89 -10.43
C PRO A 30 16.45 23.38 -9.01
N LYS A 31 17.47 23.50 -8.15
CA LYS A 31 17.33 23.34 -6.70
C LYS A 31 16.35 24.42 -6.24
N GLY A 32 15.09 24.05 -6.07
CA GLY A 32 14.10 24.90 -5.44
C GLY A 32 14.53 25.14 -4.00
N ASP A 33 14.86 26.39 -3.70
CA ASP A 33 15.09 26.85 -2.34
C ASP A 33 13.84 26.62 -1.50
N GLY A 34 13.93 25.66 -0.58
CA GLY A 34 13.65 25.91 0.83
C GLY A 34 12.25 26.37 1.25
N GLN A 35 11.19 26.15 0.47
CA GLN A 35 9.81 26.16 0.98
C GLN A 35 9.02 25.00 0.38
N HIS A 36 9.28 23.78 0.91
CA HIS A 36 8.24 22.77 0.93
C HIS A 36 7.08 23.35 1.74
N GLN A 37 6.14 24.02 1.06
CA GLN A 37 4.81 24.23 1.59
C GLN A 37 4.34 22.88 2.11
N SER A 38 4.01 22.81 3.39
CA SER A 38 3.42 21.64 4.02
C SER A 38 2.04 21.39 3.43
N VAL A 39 1.99 20.86 2.21
CA VAL A 39 0.81 20.18 1.69
C VAL A 39 0.49 19.12 2.73
N GLY A 40 -0.60 19.34 3.48
CA GLY A 40 -0.88 18.75 4.79
C GLY A 40 -0.28 17.36 4.98
N GLN A 41 0.90 17.29 5.59
CA GLN A 41 1.57 16.02 5.85
C GLN A 41 0.68 15.25 6.82
N LEU A 42 0.11 14.14 6.35
CA LEU A 42 -0.50 13.17 7.26
C LEU A 42 0.60 12.74 8.23
N GLY A 43 0.39 12.99 9.52
CA GLY A 43 1.34 12.58 10.54
C GLY A 43 1.57 11.06 10.48
N PRO A 44 2.71 10.55 10.99
CA PRO A 44 3.04 9.11 10.93
C PRO A 44 1.92 8.19 11.45
N LEU A 45 1.17 8.64 12.47
CA LEU A 45 0.03 7.92 13.03
C LEU A 45 -1.13 7.78 12.04
N LEU A 46 -1.45 8.83 11.28
CA LEU A 46 -2.50 8.78 10.26
C LEU A 46 -2.09 7.89 9.09
N CYS A 47 -0.82 7.94 8.69
CA CYS A 47 -0.27 7.02 7.69
C CYS A 47 -0.37 5.57 8.15
N TRP A 48 0.03 5.28 9.39
CA TRP A 48 -0.13 3.94 9.97
C TRP A 48 -1.58 3.49 9.96
N ALA A 49 -2.52 4.36 10.37
CA ALA A 49 -3.94 4.03 10.41
C ALA A 49 -4.52 3.68 9.04
N VAL A 50 -4.20 4.45 8.01
CA VAL A 50 -4.70 4.20 6.65
C VAL A 50 -4.16 2.87 6.12
N VAL A 51 -2.86 2.61 6.30
CA VAL A 51 -2.23 1.35 5.85
C VAL A 51 -2.74 0.16 6.67
N PHE A 52 -2.89 0.31 7.98
CA PHE A 52 -3.42 -0.73 8.85
C PHE A 52 -4.89 -1.04 8.56
N ALA A 53 -5.71 -0.04 8.24
CA ALA A 53 -7.11 -0.27 7.88
C ALA A 53 -7.24 -1.11 6.60
N ASP A 54 -6.41 -0.82 5.59
CA ASP A 54 -6.40 -1.55 4.32
C ASP A 54 -5.92 -3.01 4.51
N ILE A 55 -4.71 -3.19 5.04
CA ILE A 55 -4.10 -4.52 5.20
C ILE A 55 -4.78 -5.32 6.32
N GLY A 56 -5.14 -4.66 7.42
CA GLY A 56 -5.70 -5.29 8.62
C GLY A 56 -7.08 -5.90 8.40
N SER A 57 -7.83 -5.41 7.41
CA SER A 57 -9.13 -5.99 7.02
C SER A 57 -9.01 -7.48 6.65
N SER A 58 -7.90 -7.90 6.05
CA SER A 58 -7.65 -9.28 5.63
C SER A 58 -7.41 -10.26 6.78
N ILE A 59 -6.99 -9.77 7.95
CA ILE A 59 -6.67 -10.60 9.11
C ILE A 59 -7.91 -11.30 9.67
N TYR A 60 -9.09 -10.72 9.49
CA TYR A 60 -10.33 -11.24 10.07
C TYR A 60 -10.93 -12.43 9.32
N TYR A 61 -10.74 -12.51 8.00
CA TYR A 61 -11.37 -13.57 7.19
C TYR A 61 -10.37 -14.59 6.65
N VAL A 62 -9.15 -14.19 6.30
CA VAL A 62 -8.17 -15.08 5.65
C VAL A 62 -7.81 -16.30 6.52
N PRO A 63 -7.47 -16.15 7.82
CA PRO A 63 -7.12 -17.29 8.66
C PRO A 63 -8.27 -18.29 8.82
N GLY A 64 -9.51 -17.81 8.94
CA GLY A 64 -10.70 -18.66 9.06
C GLY A 64 -10.97 -19.48 7.80
N ILE A 65 -10.92 -18.85 6.62
CA ILE A 65 -11.08 -19.54 5.34
C ILE A 65 -9.94 -20.54 5.11
N LEU A 66 -8.72 -20.17 5.46
CA LEU A 66 -7.55 -21.02 5.30
C LEU A 66 -7.64 -22.25 6.21
N TYR A 67 -8.00 -22.08 7.48
CA TYR A 67 -8.22 -23.19 8.41
C TYR A 67 -9.31 -24.15 7.91
N GLY A 68 -10.39 -23.62 7.32
CA GLY A 68 -11.43 -24.46 6.72
C GLY A 68 -10.97 -25.31 5.54
N ARG A 69 -9.84 -24.99 4.89
CA ARG A 69 -9.31 -25.73 3.72
C ARG A 69 -8.12 -26.62 4.04
N VAL A 70 -7.17 -26.13 4.84
CA VAL A 70 -5.90 -26.83 5.13
C VAL A 70 -5.76 -27.26 6.59
N GLY A 71 -6.77 -27.00 7.42
CA GLY A 71 -6.81 -27.39 8.83
C GLY A 71 -5.63 -26.82 9.62
N GLY A 72 -4.95 -27.70 10.38
CA GLY A 72 -3.82 -27.34 11.23
C GLY A 72 -2.64 -26.68 10.50
N LEU A 73 -2.49 -26.88 9.19
CA LEU A 73 -1.42 -26.26 8.40
C LEU A 73 -1.64 -24.75 8.16
N ALA A 74 -2.82 -24.21 8.47
CA ALA A 74 -3.14 -22.81 8.21
C ALA A 74 -2.13 -21.84 8.85
N GLY A 75 -1.71 -22.10 10.09
CA GLY A 75 -0.73 -21.24 10.75
C GLY A 75 0.64 -21.24 10.06
N PHE A 76 1.05 -22.35 9.45
CA PHE A 76 2.33 -22.43 8.71
C PHE A 76 2.29 -21.54 7.47
N PHE A 77 1.19 -21.59 6.71
CA PHE A 77 0.99 -20.71 5.56
C PHE A 77 0.92 -19.23 5.97
N VAL A 78 0.28 -18.90 7.10
CA VAL A 78 0.26 -17.53 7.63
C VAL A 78 1.67 -17.06 7.99
N LEU A 79 2.50 -17.89 8.62
CA LEU A 79 3.91 -17.58 8.91
C LEU A 79 4.75 -17.39 7.63
N LEU A 80 4.48 -18.19 6.60
CA LEU A 80 5.13 -18.05 5.30
C LEU A 80 4.74 -16.72 4.64
N THR A 81 3.46 -16.36 4.66
CA THR A 81 2.98 -15.05 4.18
C THR A 81 3.61 -13.91 4.96
N MET A 82 3.69 -14.00 6.30
CA MET A 82 4.37 -13.00 7.14
C MET A 82 5.81 -12.79 6.70
N SER A 83 6.56 -13.86 6.40
CA SER A 83 7.95 -13.78 5.94
C SER A 83 8.07 -12.99 4.63
N VAL A 84 7.15 -13.20 3.68
CA VAL A 84 7.09 -12.43 2.43
C VAL A 84 6.79 -10.94 2.69
N PHE A 85 5.84 -10.64 3.59
CA PHE A 85 5.51 -9.25 3.94
C PHE A 85 6.65 -8.51 4.63
N VAL A 86 7.46 -9.19 5.45
CA VAL A 86 8.67 -8.62 6.05
C VAL A 86 9.68 -8.23 4.97
N LEU A 87 9.95 -9.12 4.02
CA LEU A 87 10.83 -8.83 2.89
C LEU A 87 10.29 -7.68 2.02
N LEU A 88 8.97 -7.66 1.79
CA LEU A 88 8.30 -6.59 1.07
C LEU A 88 8.47 -5.24 1.79
N THR A 89 8.33 -5.22 3.11
CA THR A 89 8.52 -4.02 3.94
C THR A 89 9.92 -3.45 3.80
N PHE A 90 10.96 -4.29 3.85
CA PHE A 90 12.33 -3.85 3.62
C PHE A 90 12.53 -3.25 2.23
N LYS A 91 11.94 -3.87 1.20
CA LYS A 91 12.00 -3.33 -0.17
C LYS A 91 11.30 -1.98 -0.30
N TYR A 92 10.12 -1.82 0.31
CA TYR A 92 9.44 -0.53 0.31
C TYR A 92 10.18 0.53 1.12
N ALA A 93 10.89 0.16 2.20
CA ALA A 93 11.75 1.07 2.95
C ALA A 93 12.92 1.59 2.10
N GLU A 94 13.60 0.72 1.36
CA GLU A 94 14.67 1.11 0.41
C GLU A 94 14.14 2.04 -0.68
N VAL A 95 12.99 1.70 -1.27
CA VAL A 95 12.35 2.48 -2.33
C VAL A 95 11.94 3.87 -1.82
N SER A 96 11.30 3.95 -0.67
CA SER A 96 10.87 5.24 -0.09
C SER A 96 12.05 6.13 0.31
N ALA A 97 13.17 5.56 0.75
CA ALA A 97 14.41 6.32 0.97
C ALA A 97 15.03 6.85 -0.33
N ARG A 98 14.92 6.10 -1.43
CA ARG A 98 15.47 6.49 -2.75
C ARG A 98 14.61 7.53 -3.47
N PHE A 99 13.31 7.57 -3.21
CA PHE A 99 12.35 8.45 -3.88
C PHE A 99 11.60 9.34 -2.86
N PRO A 100 12.27 10.33 -2.23
CA PRO A 100 11.67 11.18 -1.20
C PRO A 100 10.59 12.12 -1.74
N GLU A 101 10.64 12.46 -3.03
CA GLU A 101 9.63 13.26 -3.74
C GLU A 101 8.26 12.55 -3.86
N GLY A 102 8.19 11.26 -3.50
CA GLY A 102 6.96 10.47 -3.53
C GLY A 102 6.64 9.84 -4.89
N GLY A 103 5.39 9.41 -5.07
CA GLY A 103 4.89 8.79 -6.29
C GLY A 103 4.97 7.26 -6.36
N GLY A 104 5.56 6.61 -5.34
CA GLY A 104 5.50 5.17 -5.14
C GLY A 104 5.98 4.34 -6.34
N VAL A 105 5.33 3.21 -6.58
CA VAL A 105 5.73 2.27 -7.64
C VAL A 105 5.61 2.86 -9.06
N VAL A 106 4.82 3.91 -9.26
CA VAL A 106 4.64 4.57 -10.56
C VAL A 106 5.90 5.32 -10.97
N THR A 107 6.45 6.13 -10.07
CA THR A 107 7.68 6.89 -10.32
C THR A 107 8.89 5.98 -10.44
N VAL A 108 8.94 4.92 -9.62
CA VAL A 108 9.97 3.88 -9.70
C VAL A 108 9.94 3.19 -11.06
N ALA A 109 8.77 2.75 -11.53
CA ALA A 109 8.63 2.08 -12.82
C ALA A 109 8.94 3.00 -14.00
N ALA A 110 8.52 4.26 -13.92
CA ALA A 110 8.80 5.26 -14.94
C ALA A 110 10.30 5.52 -15.12
N GLN A 111 11.05 5.58 -14.01
CA GLN A 111 12.49 5.84 -14.02
C GLN A 111 13.32 4.59 -14.29
N ALA A 112 12.86 3.41 -13.86
CA ALA A 112 13.60 2.17 -14.03
C ALA A 112 13.49 1.58 -15.45
N ILE A 113 12.33 1.74 -16.11
CA ILE A 113 12.06 1.10 -17.41
C ILE A 113 11.80 2.17 -18.48
N ASN A 114 10.63 2.81 -18.44
CA ASN A 114 10.26 3.94 -19.28
C ASN A 114 8.95 4.57 -18.77
N SER A 115 8.64 5.77 -19.25
CA SER A 115 7.43 6.51 -18.86
C SER A 115 6.12 5.78 -19.17
N TRP A 116 6.06 5.00 -20.25
CA TRP A 116 4.86 4.22 -20.63
C TRP A 116 4.54 3.12 -19.62
N VAL A 117 5.54 2.42 -19.11
CA VAL A 117 5.36 1.38 -18.08
C VAL A 117 4.95 2.01 -16.75
N GLY A 118 5.49 3.19 -16.42
CA GLY A 118 5.00 3.98 -15.29
C GLY A 118 3.50 4.32 -15.43
N ALA A 119 3.09 4.84 -16.59
CA ALA A 119 1.69 5.16 -16.86
C ALA A 119 0.77 3.93 -16.79
N LEU A 120 1.21 2.79 -17.36
CA LEU A 120 0.49 1.53 -17.29
C LEU A 120 0.32 1.04 -15.84
N GLY A 121 1.38 1.14 -15.04
CA GLY A 121 1.35 0.83 -13.61
C GLY A 121 0.35 1.72 -12.85
N GLY A 122 0.34 3.02 -13.15
CA GLY A 122 -0.63 3.96 -12.58
C GLY A 122 -2.08 3.60 -12.91
N MET A 123 -2.37 3.22 -14.16
CA MET A 123 -3.71 2.78 -14.56
C MET A 123 -4.14 1.51 -13.81
N PHE A 124 -3.25 0.53 -13.67
CA PHE A 124 -3.55 -0.70 -12.94
C PHE A 124 -3.82 -0.44 -11.45
N ILE A 125 -3.06 0.49 -10.85
CA ILE A 125 -3.27 0.91 -9.46
C ILE A 125 -4.64 1.58 -9.27
N LEU A 126 -5.06 2.45 -10.19
CA LEU A 126 -6.38 3.08 -10.13
C LEU A 126 -7.50 2.03 -10.18
N VAL A 127 -7.41 1.08 -11.11
CA VAL A 127 -8.38 -0.03 -11.20
C VAL A 127 -8.39 -0.83 -9.90
N SER A 128 -7.22 -1.18 -9.37
CA SER A 128 -7.08 -1.89 -8.11
C SER A 128 -7.75 -1.14 -6.95
N TYR A 129 -7.54 0.17 -6.83
CA TYR A 129 -8.15 0.97 -5.77
C TYR A 129 -9.68 0.97 -5.82
N PHE A 130 -10.28 1.16 -7.00
CA PHE A 130 -11.74 1.11 -7.14
C PHE A 130 -12.30 -0.29 -6.88
N LEU A 131 -11.60 -1.32 -7.36
CA LEU A 131 -12.00 -2.71 -7.16
C LEU A 131 -11.95 -3.09 -5.67
N THR A 132 -10.87 -2.73 -4.98
CA THR A 132 -10.71 -2.96 -3.54
C THR A 132 -11.77 -2.20 -2.74
N ALA A 133 -12.03 -0.94 -3.05
CA ALA A 133 -13.09 -0.17 -2.38
C ALA A 133 -14.47 -0.83 -2.53
N ALA A 134 -14.81 -1.29 -3.74
CA ALA A 134 -16.07 -1.96 -4.02
C ALA A 134 -16.20 -3.31 -3.30
N ILE A 135 -15.17 -4.18 -3.40
CA ILE A 135 -15.18 -5.50 -2.76
C ILE A 135 -15.20 -5.38 -1.24
N SER A 136 -14.43 -4.46 -0.67
CA SER A 136 -14.39 -4.22 0.78
C SER A 136 -15.72 -3.70 1.30
N CYS A 137 -16.36 -2.76 0.60
CA CYS A 137 -17.68 -2.25 1.00
C CYS A 137 -18.76 -3.34 0.90
N LEU A 138 -18.76 -4.14 -0.17
CA LEU A 138 -19.69 -5.25 -0.33
C LEU A 138 -19.52 -6.29 0.78
N SER A 139 -18.28 -6.69 1.04
CA SER A 139 -17.95 -7.68 2.08
C SER A 139 -18.35 -7.17 3.46
N ALA A 140 -18.11 -5.89 3.76
CA ALA A 140 -18.50 -5.28 5.03
C ALA A 140 -20.02 -5.36 5.27
N ILE A 141 -20.83 -5.02 4.27
CA ILE A 141 -22.30 -5.11 4.38
C ILE A 141 -22.79 -6.56 4.45
N GLN A 142 -22.14 -7.49 3.73
CA GLN A 142 -22.42 -8.92 3.86
C GLN A 142 -22.17 -9.42 5.29
N TYR A 143 -21.02 -9.12 5.88
CA TYR A 143 -20.75 -9.49 7.28
C TYR A 143 -21.71 -8.81 8.26
N PHE A 144 -22.09 -7.56 7.99
CA PHE A 144 -23.06 -6.85 8.82
C PHE A 144 -24.46 -7.48 8.75
N SER A 145 -24.85 -8.04 7.60
CA SER A 145 -26.13 -8.74 7.43
C SER A 145 -26.23 -10.04 8.26
N VAL A 146 -25.10 -10.66 8.60
CA VAL A 146 -25.08 -11.82 9.51
C VAL A 146 -25.48 -11.43 10.93
N VAL A 147 -25.10 -10.22 11.36
CA VAL A 147 -25.46 -9.67 12.68
C VAL A 147 -26.87 -9.10 12.67
N PHE A 148 -27.28 -8.46 11.57
CA PHE A 148 -28.60 -7.86 11.38
C PHE A 148 -29.28 -8.43 10.12
N PRO A 149 -30.01 -9.56 10.24
CA PRO A 149 -30.60 -10.25 9.08
C PRO A 149 -31.59 -9.41 8.26
N ALA A 150 -32.19 -8.37 8.86
CA ALA A 150 -33.11 -7.45 8.18
C ALA A 150 -32.47 -6.69 7.00
N ILE A 151 -31.14 -6.62 6.97
CA ILE A 151 -30.34 -5.90 5.97
C ILE A 151 -30.07 -6.77 4.73
N GLY A 152 -30.18 -8.10 4.86
CA GLY A 152 -29.91 -9.08 3.81
C GLY A 152 -30.51 -8.78 2.42
N PRO A 153 -31.80 -8.40 2.30
CA PRO A 153 -32.38 -8.09 0.99
C PRO A 153 -31.88 -6.79 0.36
N PHE A 154 -31.34 -5.86 1.15
CA PHE A 154 -30.93 -4.52 0.70
C PHE A 154 -29.40 -4.35 0.64
N ILE A 155 -28.63 -5.44 0.65
CA ILE A 155 -27.15 -5.41 0.67
C ILE A 155 -26.61 -4.49 -0.45
N LEU A 156 -27.08 -4.67 -1.69
CA LEU A 156 -26.57 -3.90 -2.83
C LEU A 156 -26.86 -2.40 -2.71
N GLU A 157 -28.09 -2.03 -2.34
CA GLU A 157 -28.50 -0.63 -2.19
C GLU A 157 -27.70 0.07 -1.09
N ILE A 158 -27.49 -0.63 0.03
CA ILE A 158 -26.73 -0.12 1.16
C ILE A 158 -25.25 -0.01 0.82
N THR A 159 -24.66 -1.00 0.14
CA THR A 159 -23.27 -0.95 -0.33
C THR A 159 -23.05 0.26 -1.25
N ILE A 160 -23.92 0.49 -2.23
CA ILE A 160 -23.82 1.65 -3.13
C ILE A 160 -23.92 2.95 -2.33
N THR A 161 -24.88 3.03 -1.41
CA THR A 161 -25.09 4.22 -0.57
C THR A 161 -23.85 4.53 0.28
N VAL A 162 -23.28 3.52 0.95
CA VAL A 162 -22.06 3.67 1.75
C VAL A 162 -20.88 4.09 0.88
N LEU A 163 -20.73 3.52 -0.31
CA LEU A 163 -19.64 3.87 -1.23
C LEU A 163 -19.75 5.33 -1.71
N VAL A 164 -20.96 5.82 -1.99
CA VAL A 164 -21.21 7.23 -2.31
C VAL A 164 -20.89 8.13 -1.10
N LEU A 165 -21.30 7.75 0.11
CA LEU A 165 -21.00 8.51 1.33
C LEU A 165 -19.49 8.60 1.60
N LEU A 166 -18.76 7.50 1.41
CA LEU A 166 -17.29 7.49 1.53
C LEU A 166 -16.64 8.37 0.45
N GLY A 167 -17.18 8.34 -0.78
CA GLY A 167 -16.75 9.23 -1.86
C GLY A 167 -16.96 10.71 -1.51
N LEU A 168 -18.11 11.06 -0.94
CA LEU A 168 -18.41 12.42 -0.46
C LEU A 168 -17.49 12.83 0.70
N LEU A 169 -17.21 11.92 1.63
CA LEU A 169 -16.26 12.16 2.73
C LEU A 169 -14.86 12.47 2.18
N ASN A 170 -14.41 11.71 1.17
CA ASN A 170 -13.13 11.94 0.53
C ASN A 170 -13.10 13.29 -0.23
N TRP A 171 -14.23 13.72 -0.80
CA TRP A 171 -14.36 15.04 -1.44
C TRP A 171 -14.23 16.20 -0.44
N ILE A 172 -14.78 16.05 0.77
CA ILE A 172 -14.74 17.07 1.82
C ILE A 172 -13.30 17.31 2.32
N GLY A 173 -12.49 16.26 2.39
CA GLY A 173 -11.07 16.41 2.65
C GLY A 173 -10.36 15.12 3.01
N ILE A 174 -9.15 14.97 2.47
CA ILE A 174 -8.27 13.81 2.70
C ILE A 174 -7.90 13.69 4.19
N SER A 175 -7.72 14.82 4.88
CA SER A 175 -7.41 14.81 6.32
C SER A 175 -8.56 14.29 7.18
N GLU A 176 -9.80 14.63 6.85
CA GLU A 176 -10.98 14.11 7.58
C GLU A 176 -11.18 12.62 7.32
N SER A 177 -11.02 12.18 6.06
CA SER A 177 -11.04 10.76 5.71
C SER A 177 -9.98 9.97 6.50
N ALA A 178 -8.78 10.53 6.68
CA ALA A 178 -7.71 9.89 7.44
C ALA A 178 -8.03 9.78 8.95
N LYS A 179 -8.70 10.78 9.54
CA LYS A 179 -9.15 10.70 10.95
C LYS A 179 -10.22 9.62 11.14
N VAL A 180 -11.16 9.50 10.22
CA VAL A 180 -12.16 8.41 10.24
C VAL A 180 -11.46 7.05 10.13
N SER A 181 -10.48 6.93 9.23
CA SER A 181 -9.66 5.72 9.12
C SER A 181 -8.88 5.41 10.40
N LEU A 182 -8.39 6.43 11.13
CA LEU A 182 -7.72 6.26 12.42
C LEU A 182 -8.65 5.67 13.47
N VAL A 183 -9.89 6.16 13.57
CA VAL A 183 -10.87 5.59 14.50
C VAL A 183 -11.14 4.13 14.16
N GLY A 184 -11.37 3.82 12.88
CA GLY A 184 -11.57 2.44 12.43
C GLY A 184 -10.36 1.53 12.71
N ALA A 185 -9.15 2.01 12.42
CA ALA A 185 -7.90 1.31 12.68
C ALA A 185 -7.69 1.02 14.16
N LEU A 186 -7.98 1.98 15.04
CA LEU A 186 -7.88 1.80 16.50
C LEU A 186 -8.87 0.76 17.02
N ILE A 187 -10.13 0.79 16.55
CA ILE A 187 -11.13 -0.21 16.91
C ILE A 187 -10.67 -1.60 16.45
N ALA A 188 -10.20 -1.72 15.21
CA ALA A 188 -9.68 -2.97 14.67
C ALA A 188 -8.44 -3.46 15.45
N PHE A 189 -7.53 -2.56 15.81
CA PHE A 189 -6.35 -2.89 16.60
C PHE A 189 -6.73 -3.40 18.01
N LEU A 190 -7.64 -2.72 18.69
CA LEU A 190 -8.14 -3.15 20.00
C LEU A 190 -8.90 -4.48 19.92
N SER A 191 -9.67 -4.70 18.86
CA SER A 191 -10.34 -5.97 18.59
C SER A 191 -9.32 -7.11 18.41
N ASN A 192 -8.23 -6.89 17.65
CA ASN A 192 -7.16 -7.87 17.52
C ASN A 192 -6.49 -8.17 18.87
N LEU A 193 -6.23 -7.14 19.67
CA LEU A 193 -5.65 -7.31 21.00
C LEU A 193 -6.57 -8.12 21.92
N ALA A 194 -7.87 -7.88 21.86
CA ALA A 194 -8.87 -8.65 22.60
C ALA A 194 -8.89 -10.13 22.17
N ILE A 195 -8.83 -10.41 20.86
CA ILE A 195 -8.75 -11.78 20.35
C ILE A 195 -7.49 -12.48 20.86
N ILE A 196 -6.34 -11.82 20.76
CA ILE A 196 -5.06 -12.34 21.26
C ILE A 196 -5.15 -12.63 22.76
N TRP A 197 -5.69 -11.69 23.55
CA TRP A 197 -5.91 -11.87 24.97
C TRP A 197 -6.79 -13.09 25.28
N THR A 198 -7.93 -13.23 24.59
CA THR A 198 -8.81 -14.38 24.74
C THR A 198 -8.09 -15.68 24.44
N VAL A 199 -7.28 -15.75 23.38
CA VAL A 199 -6.48 -16.93 23.05
C VAL A 199 -5.49 -17.27 24.16
N PHE A 200 -4.73 -16.30 24.67
CA PHE A 200 -3.75 -16.52 25.74
C PHE A 200 -4.38 -16.95 27.08
N THR A 201 -5.62 -16.55 27.35
CA THR A 201 -6.35 -17.02 28.56
C THR A 201 -6.85 -18.46 28.42
N HIS A 202 -7.09 -18.95 27.21
CA HIS A 202 -7.60 -20.31 26.97
C HIS A 202 -6.49 -21.31 26.63
N ILE A 203 -5.32 -20.85 26.16
CA ILE A 203 -4.19 -21.69 25.76
C ILE A 203 -2.92 -21.21 26.50
N PRO A 204 -2.34 -22.03 27.39
CA PRO A 204 -1.12 -21.64 28.08
C PRO A 204 0.07 -21.58 27.11
N VAL A 205 0.91 -20.54 27.25
CA VAL A 205 2.07 -20.26 26.39
C VAL A 205 3.05 -21.44 26.30
N THR A 206 3.06 -22.30 27.33
CA THR A 206 3.87 -23.51 27.41
C THR A 206 3.52 -24.56 26.36
N GLU A 207 2.30 -24.55 25.84
CA GLU A 207 1.84 -25.46 24.77
C GLU A 207 2.15 -24.93 23.37
N PHE A 208 2.56 -23.67 23.23
CA PHE A 208 2.87 -23.06 21.94
C PHE A 208 3.90 -23.85 21.09
N PRO A 209 5.05 -24.31 21.63
CA PRO A 209 5.97 -25.13 20.84
C PRO A 209 5.37 -26.50 20.45
N PHE A 210 4.48 -27.05 21.26
CA PHE A 210 3.78 -28.30 20.97
C PHE A 210 2.72 -28.12 19.89
N LEU A 211 2.02 -26.97 19.87
CA LEU A 211 1.07 -26.61 18.82
C LEU A 211 1.75 -26.52 17.46
N LEU A 212 2.94 -25.93 17.39
CA LEU A 212 3.70 -25.86 16.13
C LEU A 212 4.02 -27.27 15.60
N SER A 213 4.42 -28.21 16.46
CA SER A 213 4.64 -29.61 16.07
C SER A 213 3.33 -30.31 15.67
N ARG A 214 2.25 -30.09 16.44
CA ARG A 214 0.91 -30.65 16.18
C ARG A 214 0.31 -30.21 14.84
N MET A 215 0.65 -29.02 14.35
CA MET A 215 0.22 -28.53 13.04
C MET A 215 0.66 -29.45 11.90
N PHE A 216 1.78 -30.17 12.08
CA PHE A 216 2.32 -31.11 11.09
C PHE A 216 1.94 -32.57 11.35
N GLU A 217 1.37 -32.91 12.50
CA GLU A 217 1.04 -34.31 12.86
C GLU A 217 -0.15 -34.88 12.06
N HIS A 218 -1.08 -34.04 11.60
CA HIS A 218 -2.23 -34.44 10.77
C HIS A 218 -2.07 -34.02 9.30
N ALA A 219 -0.85 -34.10 8.76
CA ALA A 219 -0.55 -33.72 7.38
C ALA A 219 -1.10 -34.74 6.35
N SER A 220 -2.42 -34.77 6.16
CA SER A 220 -3.02 -35.32 4.95
C SER A 220 -3.19 -34.18 3.93
N LEU A 221 -2.27 -34.08 2.97
CA LEU A 221 -2.36 -33.15 1.83
C LEU A 221 -3.41 -33.58 0.79
N THR A 222 -4.14 -34.66 1.03
CA THR A 222 -5.21 -35.15 0.17
C THR A 222 -6.56 -34.54 0.58
N PRO A 223 -7.23 -33.80 -0.31
CA PRO A 223 -8.63 -33.44 -0.09
C PRO A 223 -9.44 -34.74 -0.02
N THR A 224 -10.08 -35.02 1.11
CA THR A 224 -11.12 -36.04 1.17
C THR A 224 -12.31 -35.50 0.39
N SER A 225 -12.46 -36.00 -0.83
CA SER A 225 -13.62 -35.85 -1.72
C SER A 225 -14.95 -36.09 -1.01
#